data_AF-A0A365Z8B3-F1
#
_entry.id   AF-A0A365Z8B3-F1
#
_cell.length_a   1.000
_cell.length_b   1.000
_cell.length_c   1.000
_cell.angle_alpha   90.00
_cell.angle_beta   90.00
_cell.angle_gamma   90.00
#
_symmetry.space_group_name_H-M   'P 1'
#
loop_
_entity.id
_entity.type
_entity.pdbx_description
1 polymer ?
#
loop_
_entity_poly.entity_id
_entity_poly.type
_entity_poly.pdbx_seq_one_letter_code
_entity_poly.pdbx_strand_id
1 'polypeptide(L)'
;MPPLTVVAVHHAGSGGGWVHRVCRGCLVRERLIPFTFHPLRHDGTRLPYPEVVPSELVARLSPLGESSVLAAPIGRLLVAVARTKDRTLDADQLHAAHDEARAAVARLREAARQGSGTVRETR
;
A
#
# COMPACT_ATOMS: atom_id res chain seq x y z
N MET A 1 -5.16 7.25 -22.89
CA MET A 1 -5.05 6.07 -22.00
C MET A 1 -4.89 6.55 -20.57
N PRO A 2 -5.61 5.97 -19.59
CA PRO A 2 -5.35 6.27 -18.18
C PRO A 2 -3.93 5.82 -17.79
N PRO A 3 -3.25 6.52 -16.88
CA PRO A 3 -1.94 6.10 -16.38
C PRO A 3 -2.06 4.72 -15.71
N LEU A 4 -1.07 3.86 -15.96
CA LEU A 4 -1.00 2.51 -15.42
C LEU A 4 0.10 2.42 -14.36
N THR A 5 -0.22 1.83 -13.21
CA THR A 5 0.70 1.64 -12.07
C THR A 5 1.18 0.20 -12.02
N VAL A 6 2.47 0.01 -11.73
CA VAL A 6 3.05 -1.32 -11.54
C VAL A 6 2.64 -1.86 -10.17
N VAL A 7 2.11 -3.08 -10.14
CA VAL A 7 1.64 -3.73 -8.89
C VAL A 7 2.29 -5.07 -8.62
N ALA A 8 3.02 -5.63 -9.58
CA ALA A 8 3.78 -6.86 -9.45
C ALA A 8 4.77 -7.00 -10.62
N VAL A 9 5.92 -7.62 -10.36
CA VAL A 9 6.95 -7.95 -11.35
C VAL A 9 7.30 -9.42 -11.20
N HIS A 10 7.04 -10.23 -12.22
CA HIS A 10 7.41 -11.65 -12.24
C HIS A 10 8.75 -11.82 -12.94
N HIS A 11 9.73 -12.30 -12.19
CA HIS A 11 11.01 -12.74 -12.73
C HIS A 11 10.90 -14.19 -13.21
N ALA A 12 11.27 -14.47 -14.46
CA ALA A 12 11.40 -15.83 -14.95
C ALA A 12 12.86 -16.30 -14.83
N GLY A 13 13.09 -17.50 -14.32
CA GLY A 13 14.44 -18.03 -14.07
C GLY A 13 15.29 -18.25 -15.34
N SER A 14 14.65 -18.36 -16.51
CA SER A 14 15.34 -18.61 -17.80
C SER A 14 14.65 -17.94 -19.01
N GLY A 15 13.78 -16.95 -18.79
CA GLY A 15 13.02 -16.27 -19.85
C GLY A 15 12.76 -14.79 -19.55
N GLY A 16 12.08 -14.10 -20.46
CA GLY A 16 11.65 -12.71 -20.24
C GLY A 16 10.55 -12.66 -19.17
N GLY A 17 10.85 -12.06 -18.02
CA GLY A 17 9.84 -11.77 -16.98
C GLY A 17 8.71 -10.86 -17.48
N TRP A 18 7.62 -10.73 -16.70
CA TRP A 18 6.50 -9.86 -17.04
C TRP A 18 6.10 -8.94 -15.89
N VAL A 19 5.48 -7.81 -16.21
CA VAL A 19 5.06 -6.80 -15.24
C VAL A 19 3.54 -6.67 -15.25
N HIS A 20 2.91 -6.78 -14.09
CA HIS A 20 1.50 -6.45 -13.95
C HIS A 20 1.32 -4.96 -13.74
N ARG A 21 0.55 -4.36 -14.65
CA ARG A 21 0.16 -2.96 -14.60
C ARG A 21 -1.35 -2.87 -14.54
N VAL A 22 -1.87 -1.94 -13.75
CA VAL A 22 -3.31 -1.76 -13.57
C VAL A 22 -3.69 -0.29 -13.67
N CYS A 23 -4.92 -0.01 -14.11
CA CYS A 23 -5.47 1.33 -14.11
C CYS A 23 -5.91 1.73 -12.69
N ARG A 24 -6.19 3.03 -12.51
CA ARG A 24 -6.69 3.59 -11.24
C ARG A 24 -7.92 2.85 -10.69
N GLY A 25 -8.90 2.52 -11.55
CA GLY A 25 -10.10 1.79 -11.13
C GLY A 25 -9.79 0.41 -10.56
N CYS A 26 -8.87 -0.32 -11.20
CA CYS A 26 -8.41 -1.62 -10.74
C CYS A 26 -7.59 -1.53 -9.44
N LEU A 27 -6.76 -0.50 -9.25
CA LEU A 27 -6.07 -0.25 -7.97
C LEU A 27 -7.05 -0.16 -6.81
N VAL A 28 -8.16 0.57 -7.00
CA VAL A 28 -9.16 0.76 -5.94
C VAL A 28 -9.98 -0.50 -5.71
N ARG A 29 -10.51 -1.11 -6.79
CA ARG A 29 -11.39 -2.28 -6.70
C ARG A 29 -10.70 -3.48 -6.07
N GLU A 30 -9.46 -3.75 -6.49
CA GLU A 30 -8.65 -4.86 -5.99
C GLU A 30 -7.80 -4.47 -4.76
N ARG A 31 -7.94 -3.23 -4.30
CA ARG A 31 -7.21 -2.66 -3.16
C ARG A 31 -5.69 -2.82 -3.28
N LEU A 32 -5.12 -2.73 -4.47
CA LEU A 32 -3.71 -3.06 -4.70
C LEU A 32 -2.76 -1.96 -4.22
N ILE A 33 -1.66 -2.38 -3.60
CA ILE A 33 -0.52 -1.54 -3.22
C ILE A 33 0.44 -1.46 -4.42
N PRO A 34 0.85 -0.25 -4.85
CA PRO A 34 1.90 -0.09 -5.86
C PRO A 34 3.19 -0.82 -5.48
N PHE A 35 3.81 -1.47 -6.46
CA PHE A 35 4.98 -2.34 -6.28
C PHE A 35 6.17 -1.64 -5.60
N THR A 36 6.35 -0.34 -5.87
CA THR A 36 7.41 0.48 -5.26
C THR A 36 7.39 0.50 -3.72
N PHE A 37 6.21 0.25 -3.12
CA PHE A 37 6.00 0.20 -1.67
C PHE A 37 6.02 -1.21 -1.08
N HIS A 38 6.26 -2.25 -1.88
CA HIS A 38 6.34 -3.61 -1.37
C HIS A 38 7.62 -3.78 -0.54
N PRO A 39 7.53 -4.35 0.67
CA PRO A 39 8.70 -4.60 1.50
C PRO A 39 9.63 -5.67 0.90
N LEU A 40 9.07 -6.61 0.13
CA LEU A 40 9.78 -7.68 -0.55
C LEU A 40 9.74 -7.43 -2.06
N ARG A 41 10.57 -6.48 -2.54
CA ARG A 41 10.64 -6.09 -3.96
C ARG A 41 11.00 -7.21 -4.96
N HIS A 42 11.24 -8.43 -4.49
CA HIS A 42 11.68 -9.56 -5.31
C HIS A 42 10.62 -10.66 -5.48
N ASP A 43 9.55 -10.68 -4.67
CA ASP A 43 8.58 -11.78 -4.70
C ASP A 43 7.54 -11.66 -5.82
N GLY A 44 7.47 -10.50 -6.47
CA GLY A 44 6.57 -10.25 -7.59
C GLY A 44 5.08 -10.38 -7.25
N THR A 45 4.72 -10.45 -5.97
CA THR A 45 3.36 -10.78 -5.55
C THR A 45 2.52 -9.52 -5.47
N ARG A 46 1.28 -9.61 -5.95
CA ARG A 46 0.30 -8.52 -5.79
C ARG A 46 -0.08 -8.41 -4.31
N LEU A 47 0.28 -7.31 -3.67
CA LEU A 47 -0.10 -7.04 -2.29
C LEU A 47 -1.32 -6.12 -2.20
N PRO A 48 -2.41 -6.54 -1.53
CA PRO A 48 -3.54 -5.66 -1.25
C PRO A 48 -3.35 -4.87 0.06
N TYR A 49 -3.98 -3.70 0.15
CA TYR A 49 -4.14 -2.96 1.39
C TYR A 49 -4.92 -3.80 2.41
N PRO A 50 -4.38 -3.99 3.63
CA PRO A 50 -5.06 -4.71 4.71
C PRO A 50 -6.44 -4.12 5.01
N GLU A 51 -7.35 -4.93 5.55
CA GLU A 51 -8.75 -4.54 5.84
C GLU A 51 -8.87 -3.35 6.81
N VAL A 52 -7.89 -3.17 7.71
CA VAL A 52 -7.82 -2.00 8.60
C VAL A 52 -7.74 -0.66 7.86
N VAL A 53 -7.39 -0.67 6.56
CA VAL A 53 -7.44 0.50 5.68
C VAL A 53 -8.83 0.60 5.03
N PRO A 54 -9.62 1.64 5.32
CA PRO A 54 -10.95 1.78 4.71
C PRO A 54 -10.88 1.93 3.19
N SER A 55 -11.88 1.40 2.46
CA SER A 55 -11.94 1.46 0.99
C SER A 55 -11.95 2.90 0.46
N GLU A 56 -12.58 3.83 1.17
CA GLU A 56 -12.60 5.26 0.84
C GLU A 56 -11.19 5.86 0.94
N LEU A 57 -10.38 5.39 1.88
CA LEU A 57 -8.99 5.83 2.00
C LEU A 57 -8.16 5.27 0.85
N VAL A 58 -8.34 4.00 0.47
CA VAL A 58 -7.69 3.42 -0.72
C VAL A 58 -8.02 4.23 -1.97
N ALA A 59 -9.28 4.64 -2.15
CA ALA A 59 -9.71 5.47 -3.27
C ALA A 59 -9.03 6.86 -3.31
N ARG A 60 -8.73 7.44 -2.14
CA ARG A 60 -8.01 8.71 -1.99
C ARG A 60 -6.49 8.59 -2.15
N LEU A 61 -5.92 7.42 -1.83
CA LEU A 61 -4.50 7.15 -2.05
C LEU A 61 -4.21 6.85 -3.52
N SER A 62 -5.16 6.27 -4.25
CA SER A 62 -4.98 5.84 -5.64
C SER A 62 -4.48 6.94 -6.62
N PRO A 63 -4.95 8.21 -6.57
CA PRO A 63 -4.40 9.30 -7.36
C PRO A 63 -2.93 9.63 -7.08
N LEU A 64 -2.45 9.35 -5.86
CA LEU A 64 -1.09 9.69 -5.45
C LEU A 64 -0.04 8.73 -6.05
N GLY A 65 -0.48 7.60 -6.61
CA GLY A 65 0.36 6.66 -7.34
C GLY A 65 1.59 6.24 -6.53
N GLU A 66 2.78 6.49 -7.10
CA GLU A 66 4.08 6.10 -6.56
C GLU A 66 4.74 7.21 -5.70
N SER A 67 3.94 8.14 -5.17
CA SER A 67 4.45 9.22 -4.32
C SER A 67 5.27 8.69 -3.13
N SER A 68 6.51 9.18 -3.01
CA SER A 68 7.47 8.73 -1.98
C SER A 68 6.97 8.96 -0.54
N VAL A 69 6.06 9.92 -0.33
CA VAL A 69 5.45 10.20 0.98
C VAL A 69 4.63 9.02 1.52
N LEU A 70 4.22 8.10 0.65
CA LEU A 70 3.44 6.91 1.02
C LEU A 70 4.31 5.72 1.44
N ALA A 71 5.59 5.69 1.06
CA ALA A 71 6.45 4.52 1.27
C ALA A 71 6.59 4.15 2.76
N ALA A 72 6.98 5.12 3.59
CA ALA A 72 7.18 4.90 5.01
C ALA A 72 5.89 4.49 5.77
N PRO A 73 4.73 5.16 5.60
CA PRO A 73 3.50 4.74 6.27
C PRO A 73 2.97 3.39 5.77
N ILE A 74 3.11 3.05 4.47
CA ILE A 74 2.72 1.73 3.96
C ILE A 74 3.62 0.64 4.55
N GLY A 75 4.94 0.85 4.56
CA GLY A 75 5.89 -0.11 5.14
C GLY A 75 5.57 -0.40 6.62
N ARG A 76 5.34 0.64 7.43
CA ARG A 76 4.94 0.50 8.84
C ARG A 76 3.62 -0.24 9.01
N LEU A 77 2.62 0.06 8.17
CA LEU A 77 1.33 -0.64 8.19
C LEU A 77 1.51 -2.15 7.95
N LEU A 78 2.28 -2.52 6.93
CA LEU A 78 2.48 -3.93 6.58
C LEU A 78 3.21 -4.69 7.69
N VAL A 79 4.22 -4.08 8.31
CA VAL A 79 4.93 -4.65 9.47
C VAL A 79 3.98 -4.82 10.66
N ALA A 80 3.21 -3.79 11.01
CA ALA A 80 2.26 -3.86 12.13
C ALA A 80 1.20 -4.93 11.90
N VAL A 81 0.62 -5.01 10.69
CA VAL A 81 -0.36 -6.03 10.32
C VAL A 81 0.25 -7.43 10.33
N ALA A 82 1.50 -7.60 9.89
CA ALA A 82 2.18 -8.89 10.02
C ALA A 82 2.31 -9.32 11.49
N ARG A 83 2.69 -8.40 12.38
CA ARG A 83 2.76 -8.65 13.83
C ARG A 83 1.41 -9.02 14.44
N THR A 84 0.30 -8.41 14.01
CA THR A 84 -1.05 -8.80 14.50
C THR A 84 -1.45 -10.25 14.17
N LYS A 85 -0.75 -10.90 13.24
CA LYS A 85 -0.98 -12.30 12.86
C LYS A 85 0.01 -13.27 13.50
N ASP A 86 0.99 -12.76 14.23
CA ASP A 86 2.00 -13.56 14.90
C ASP A 86 1.42 -14.18 16.18
N ARG A 87 1.32 -15.51 16.18
CA ARG A 87 0.74 -16.28 17.29
C ARG A 87 1.70 -16.45 18.47
N THR A 88 2.95 -15.99 18.34
CA THR A 88 3.96 -16.06 19.40
C THR A 88 3.90 -14.87 20.34
N LEU A 89 3.20 -13.80 19.96
CA LEU A 89 3.06 -12.58 20.76
C LEU A 89 2.07 -12.75 21.91
N ASP A 90 2.37 -12.09 23.02
CA ASP A 90 1.42 -11.94 24.13
C ASP A 90 0.33 -10.89 23.83
N ALA A 91 -0.64 -10.75 24.74
CA ALA A 91 -1.79 -9.86 24.56
C ALA A 91 -1.39 -8.38 24.46
N ASP A 92 -0.39 -7.94 25.24
CA ASP A 92 0.06 -6.55 25.26
C ASP A 92 0.80 -6.21 23.95
N GLN A 93 1.63 -7.14 23.47
CA GLN A 93 2.31 -7.04 22.19
C GLN A 93 1.34 -7.02 21.00
N LEU A 94 0.29 -7.84 21.05
CA LEU A 94 -0.79 -7.81 20.04
C LEU A 94 -1.55 -6.48 20.08
N HIS A 95 -1.85 -5.96 21.27
CA HIS A 95 -2.50 -4.65 21.42
C HIS A 95 -1.64 -3.53 20.82
N ALA A 96 -0.34 -3.51 21.14
CA ALA A 96 0.62 -2.56 20.58
C ALA A 96 0.68 -2.66 19.04
N ALA A 97 0.68 -3.87 18.47
CA ALA A 97 0.66 -4.06 17.02
C ALA A 97 -0.62 -3.51 16.37
N HIS A 98 -1.77 -3.66 17.01
CA HIS A 98 -3.02 -3.05 16.54
C HIS A 98 -2.97 -1.51 16.59
N ASP A 99 -2.40 -0.93 17.64
CA ASP A 99 -2.25 0.52 17.76
C ASP A 99 -1.25 1.08 16.75
N GLU A 100 -0.15 0.39 16.49
CA GLU A 100 0.79 0.73 15.41
C GLU A 100 0.10 0.71 14.05
N ALA A 101 -0.74 -0.29 13.77
CA ALA A 101 -1.49 -0.37 12.52
C ALA A 101 -2.48 0.81 12.39
N ARG A 102 -3.20 1.16 13.47
CA ARG A 102 -4.11 2.33 13.50
C ARG A 102 -3.34 3.64 13.29
N ALA A 103 -2.17 3.79 13.91
CA ALA A 103 -1.32 4.95 13.75
C ALA A 103 -0.80 5.08 12.30
N ALA A 104 -0.41 3.97 11.67
CA ALA A 104 -0.02 3.95 10.27
C ALA A 104 -1.18 4.38 9.33
N VAL A 105 -2.40 3.89 9.59
CA VAL A 105 -3.60 4.33 8.87
C VAL A 105 -3.85 5.83 9.05
N ALA A 106 -3.68 6.37 10.26
CA ALA A 106 -3.82 7.80 10.51
C ALA A 106 -2.80 8.63 9.69
N ARG A 107 -1.56 8.15 9.56
CA ARG A 107 -0.54 8.77 8.71
C ARG A 107 -0.90 8.70 7.22
N LEU A 108 -1.48 7.60 6.75
CA LEU A 108 -1.99 7.50 5.37
C LEU A 108 -3.14 8.49 5.11
N ARG A 109 -4.03 8.69 6.07
CA ARG A 109 -5.09 9.72 5.98
C ARG A 109 -4.49 11.12 5.85
N GLU A 110 -3.45 11.42 6.62
CA GLU A 110 -2.76 12.70 6.55
C GLU A 110 -2.09 12.90 5.19
N ALA A 111 -1.33 11.92 4.71
CA ALA A 111 -0.72 11.98 3.39
C ALA A 111 -1.77 12.15 2.26
N ALA A 112 -2.92 11.47 2.37
CA ALA A 112 -4.03 11.60 1.44
C ALA A 112 -4.62 13.03 1.43
N ARG A 113 -4.71 13.68 2.60
CA ARG A 113 -5.16 15.09 2.70
C ARG A 113 -4.16 16.03 2.03
N GLN A 114 -2.87 15.89 2.36
CA GLN A 114 -1.82 16.75 1.83
C GLN A 114 -1.67 16.62 0.31
N GLY A 115 -1.65 15.39 -0.20
CA GLY A 115 -1.57 15.12 -1.65
C GLY A 115 -2.83 15.52 -2.43
N SER A 116 -3.98 15.64 -1.77
CA SER A 116 -5.19 16.20 -2.41
C SER A 116 -5.11 17.73 -2.54
N GLY A 117 -4.42 18.41 -1.63
CA GLY A 117 -4.20 19.86 -1.67
C GLY A 117 -3.31 20.27 -2.84
N THR A 118 -2.20 19.56 -3.05
CA THR A 118 -1.25 19.84 -4.14
C THR A 118 -1.85 19.61 -5.53
N VAL A 119 -2.66 18.55 -5.70
CA VAL A 119 -3.37 18.28 -6.97
C VAL A 119 -4.40 19.38 -7.28
N ARG A 120 -4.97 20.04 -6.28
CA ARG A 120 -5.96 21.12 -6.46
C ARG A 120 -5.30 22.47 -6.82
N GLU A 121 -4.10 22.76 -6.33
CA GLU A 121 -3.35 23.97 -6.68
C GLU A 121 -2.77 23.93 -8.10
N THR A 122 -2.56 22.74 -8.66
CA THR A 122 -1.98 22.57 -10.00
C THR A 122 -3.05 22.57 -11.12
N ARG A 123 -4.28 23.03 -10.83
CA ARG A 123 -5.42 22.97 -11.76
C ARG A 123 -5.99 24.33 -12.11
#